data_AF-A0A920K7P4-F1
#
_entry.id   AF-A0A920K7P4-F1
#
_cell.length_a   1.000
_cell.length_b   1.000
_cell.length_c   1.000
_cell.angle_alpha   90.00
_cell.angle_beta   90.00
_cell.angle_gamma   90.00
#
_symmetry.space_group_name_H-M   'P 1'
#
loop_
_entity.id
_entity.type
_entity.pdbx_description
1 polymer ?
#
loop_
_entity_poly.entity_id
_entity_poly.type
_entity_poly.pdbx_seq_one_letter_code
_entity_poly.pdbx_strand_id
1 'polypeptide(L)' 'MGLDFKFSFWKRKHPILGFTKMHRGVDFAAPKGTPIMAAGDGVIEAVGRKGNYGKYIRIRHNSTYKTAYGHLSRYKRG' A
#
# COMPACT_ATOMS: atom_id res chain seq x y z
N MET A 1 -16.46 -12.73 10.99
CA MET A 1 -15.26 -12.09 11.56
C MET A 1 -14.90 -10.94 10.64
N GLY A 2 -15.31 -9.72 10.98
CA GLY A 2 -15.42 -8.58 10.07
C GLY A 2 -14.06 -7.93 9.76
N LEU A 3 -13.86 -7.57 8.50
CA LEU A 3 -12.74 -6.74 8.05
C LEU A 3 -13.03 -5.29 8.48
N ASP A 4 -12.17 -4.73 9.33
CA ASP A 4 -12.28 -3.34 9.81
C ASP A 4 -11.79 -2.39 8.70
N PHE A 5 -12.73 -1.76 7.99
CA PHE A 5 -12.47 -0.76 6.96
C PHE A 5 -12.11 0.60 7.61
N LYS A 6 -10.82 0.85 7.86
CA LYS A 6 -10.37 2.19 8.26
C LYS A 6 -10.14 3.08 7.05
N PHE A 7 -11.21 3.61 6.46
CA PHE A 7 -11.11 4.69 5.48
C PHE A 7 -11.39 6.04 6.15
N SER A 8 -10.40 6.94 6.11
CA SER A 8 -10.69 8.37 6.14
C SER A 8 -9.75 9.08 5.18
N PHE A 9 -10.32 9.51 4.06
CA PHE A 9 -9.71 10.33 3.03
C PHE A 9 -9.58 11.79 3.50
N TRP A 10 -9.16 11.99 4.76
CA TRP A 10 -9.05 13.29 5.39
C TRP A 10 -7.74 13.39 6.16
N LYS A 11 -6.98 14.42 5.78
CA LYS A 11 -5.77 14.94 6.40
C LYS A 11 -5.69 14.65 7.90
N ARG A 12 -4.85 13.71 8.33
CA ARG A 12 -4.47 13.62 9.75
C ARG A 12 -3.43 14.72 10.04
N LYS A 13 -3.81 15.67 10.90
CA LYS A 13 -2.91 16.71 11.42
C LYS A 13 -1.97 16.06 12.45
N HIS A 14 -0.67 16.29 12.31
CA HIS A 14 0.34 15.77 13.24
C HIS A 14 0.21 16.51 14.59
N PRO A 15 0.01 15.83 15.73
CA PRO A 15 -0.30 16.48 17.01
C PRO A 15 0.85 17.25 17.67
N ILE A 16 1.99 17.44 16.97
CA ILE A 16 3.20 18.07 17.53
C ILE A 16 3.94 18.92 16.47
N LEU A 17 3.97 18.51 15.20
CA LEU A 17 4.89 19.08 14.19
C LEU A 17 4.22 19.87 13.04
N GLY A 18 2.94 20.21 13.13
CA GLY A 18 2.32 21.24 12.27
C GLY A 18 2.13 20.92 10.77
N PHE A 19 2.71 19.84 10.22
CA PHE A 19 2.53 19.49 8.80
C PHE A 19 1.68 18.23 8.60
N THR A 20 0.66 18.36 7.75
CA THR A 20 -0.08 17.23 7.21
C THR A 20 0.75 16.60 6.10
N LYS A 21 1.29 15.40 6.33
CA LYS A 21 1.80 14.58 5.23
C LYS A 21 0.61 13.92 4.55
N MET A 22 0.38 14.26 3.29
CA MET A 22 -0.68 13.65 2.49
C MET A 22 -0.42 12.14 2.37
N HIS A 23 -1.31 11.33 2.94
CA HIS A 23 -1.29 9.88 2.71
C HIS A 23 -1.93 9.61 1.35
N ARG A 24 -1.10 9.45 0.31
CA ARG A 24 -1.54 9.19 -1.08
C ARG A 24 -1.95 7.73 -1.31
N GLY A 25 -2.41 7.05 -0.26
CA GLY A 25 -2.75 5.64 -0.25
C GLY A 25 -3.78 5.30 0.83
N VAL A 26 -4.16 4.03 0.90
CA VAL A 26 -5.11 3.49 1.87
C VAL A 26 -4.39 2.46 2.72
N ASP A 27 -4.53 2.57 4.05
CA ASP A 27 -3.94 1.62 4.98
C ASP A 27 -4.97 0.58 5.42
N PHE A 28 -4.64 -0.69 5.20
CA PHE A 28 -5.42 -1.82 5.66
C PHE A 28 -4.70 -2.49 6.83
N ALA A 29 -5.28 -2.40 8.03
CA ALA A 29 -4.77 -3.10 9.19
C ALA A 29 -5.03 -4.61 9.04
N ALA A 30 -3.97 -5.41 9.09
CA ALA A 30 -4.06 -6.86 8.98
C ALA A 30 -2.89 -7.53 9.74
N PRO A 31 -3.06 -8.78 10.23
CA PRO A 31 -1.96 -9.57 10.77
C PRO A 31 -0.79 -9.69 9.78
N LYS A 32 0.43 -9.79 10.32
CA LYS A 32 1.62 -9.97 9.48
C LYS A 32 1.51 -11.26 8.68
N GLY A 33 1.64 -11.14 7.36
CA GLY A 33 1.63 -12.29 6.46
C GLY A 33 0.27 -12.59 5.84
N THR A 34 -0.77 -11.80 6.15
CA THR A 34 -2.02 -11.81 5.38
C THR A 34 -1.72 -11.67 3.89
N PRO A 35 -2.28 -12.56 3.04
CA PRO A 35 -2.12 -12.45 1.59
C PRO A 35 -2.65 -11.11 1.07
N ILE A 36 -1.87 -10.47 0.20
CA ILE A 36 -2.26 -9.24 -0.47
C ILE A 36 -2.42 -9.57 -1.95
N MET A 37 -3.62 -9.32 -2.47
CA MET A 37 -3.97 -9.58 -3.86
C MET A 37 -3.79 -8.31 -4.70
N ALA A 38 -3.47 -8.48 -5.98
CA ALA A 38 -3.51 -7.38 -6.93
C ALA A 38 -4.95 -6.87 -7.06
N ALA A 39 -5.13 -5.56 -7.21
CA ALA A 39 -6.44 -4.94 -7.36
C ALA A 39 -7.04 -5.20 -8.76
N GLY A 40 -6.22 -5.70 -9.69
CA GLY A 40 -6.61 -6.08 -11.03
C GLY A 40 -5.42 -6.62 -11.82
N ASP A 41 -5.68 -7.08 -13.03
CA ASP A 41 -4.67 -7.63 -13.94
C ASP A 41 -3.63 -6.58 -14.33
N GLY A 42 -2.39 -7.01 -14.54
CA GLY A 42 -1.33 -6.12 -14.95
C GLY A 42 0.04 -6.75 -14.89
N VAL A 43 1.05 -5.90 -15.10
CA VAL A 43 2.46 -6.30 -15.10
C VAL A 43 3.17 -5.65 -13.93
N ILE A 44 4.01 -6.43 -13.22
CA ILE A 44 4.89 -5.89 -12.20
C ILE A 44 5.88 -4.93 -12.87
N GLU A 45 5.74 -3.65 -12.58
CA GLU A 45 6.64 -2.59 -13.08
C GLU A 45 7.81 -2.35 -12.12
N ALA A 46 7.64 -2.67 -10.82
CA ALA A 46 8.72 -2.62 -9.84
C ALA A 46 8.49 -3.62 -8.70
N VAL A 47 9.56 -4.27 -8.25
CA VAL A 47 9.60 -5.13 -7.07
C VAL A 47 10.92 -4.90 -6.32
N GLY A 48 10.87 -4.70 -5.01
CA GLY A 48 12.08 -4.45 -4.22
C GLY A 48 11.82 -3.64 -2.94
N ARG A 49 12.90 -3.30 -2.22
CA ARG A 49 12.79 -2.36 -1.09
C ARG A 49 12.70 -0.92 -1.62
N LYS A 50 11.75 -0.12 -1.11
CA LYS A 50 11.54 1.27 -1.53
C LYS A 50 11.38 2.21 -0.34
N GLY A 51 12.50 2.73 0.18
CA GLY A 51 12.52 3.69 1.29
C GLY A 51 11.60 3.27 2.45
N ASN A 52 10.77 4.20 2.90
CA ASN A 52 9.83 3.98 4.01
C ASN A 52 8.72 2.98 3.70
N TYR A 53 8.44 2.66 2.43
CA TYR A 53 7.49 1.60 2.09
C TYR A 53 8.02 0.21 2.43
N GLY A 54 9.32 0.04 2.74
CA GLY A 54 9.89 -1.29 2.97
C GLY A 54 9.80 -2.16 1.72
N LYS A 55 9.43 -3.45 1.86
CA LYS A 55 9.20 -4.33 0.70
C LYS A 55 7.98 -3.82 -0.08
N TYR A 56 8.17 -3.66 -1.37
CA TYR A 56 7.29 -2.90 -2.23
C TYR A 56 7.09 -3.60 -3.58
N ILE A 57 5.85 -3.54 -4.09
CA ILE A 57 5.50 -3.94 -5.45
C ILE A 57 4.68 -2.80 -6.08
N ARG A 58 4.94 -2.49 -7.35
CA ARG A 58 4.06 -1.66 -8.18
C ARG A 58 3.61 -2.44 -9.40
N ILE A 59 2.31 -2.44 -9.64
CA ILE A 59 1.68 -3.08 -10.80
C ILE A 59 1.16 -1.99 -11.72
N ARG A 60 1.49 -2.09 -13.00
CA ARG A 60 0.90 -1.27 -14.06
C ARG A 60 -0.24 -2.07 -14.70
N HIS A 61 -1.44 -1.50 -14.67
CA HIS A 61 -2.64 -2.11 -15.25
C HIS A 61 -2.79 -1.69 -16.72
N ASN A 62 -2.59 -0.40 -17.00
CA ASN A 62 -2.62 0.17 -18.36
C ASN A 62 -1.80 1.46 -18.44
N SER A 63 -2.01 2.29 -19.47
CA SER A 63 -1.31 3.58 -19.65
C SER A 63 -1.59 4.58 -18.53
N THR A 64 -2.76 4.48 -17.89
CA THR A 64 -3.26 5.47 -16.92
C THR A 64 -3.10 5.00 -15.48
N TYR A 65 -3.40 3.73 -15.19
CA TYR A 65 -3.55 3.23 -13.83
C TYR A 65 -2.39 2.35 -13.37
N LYS A 66 -1.95 2.62 -12.15
CA LYS A 66 -0.95 1.84 -11.42
C LYS A 66 -1.38 1.69 -9.96
N THR A 67 -1.11 0.54 -9.37
CA THR A 67 -1.31 0.29 -7.94
C THR A 67 0.03 -0.02 -7.28
N ALA A 68 0.14 0.36 -6.01
CA ALA A 68 1.36 0.24 -5.23
C ALA A 68 1.05 -0.44 -3.89
N TYR A 69 1.86 -1.43 -3.54
CA TYR A 69 1.72 -2.21 -2.32
C TYR A 69 3.00 -2.05 -1.52
N GLY A 70 2.87 -1.47 -0.32
CA GLY A 70 3.97 -1.25 0.61
C GLY A 70 3.86 -2.12 1.84
N HIS A 71 4.89 -2.08 2.67
CA HIS A 71 4.99 -2.70 3.98
C HIS A 71 4.82 -4.23 3.96
N LEU A 72 5.18 -4.85 2.83
CA LEU A 72 5.02 -6.28 2.66
C LEU A 72 5.96 -7.05 3.61
N SER A 73 5.45 -8.13 4.20
CA SER A 73 6.29 -9.02 5.01
C SER A 73 7.21 -9.91 4.16
N ARG A 74 6.75 -10.29 2.97
CA ARG A 74 7.47 -11.13 1.98
C ARG A 74 6.90 -10.94 0.57
N TYR A 75 7.65 -11.38 -0.43
CA TYR A 75 7.14 -11.60 -1.78
C TYR A 75 6.62 -13.03 -1.90
N LYS A 76 5.62 -13.26 -2.74
CA LYS A 76 5.18 -14.62 -3.09
C LYS A 76 6.32 -15.30 -3.87
N ARG A 77 6.68 -16.52 -3.49
CA ARG A 77 7.56 -17.37 -4.30
C ARG A 77 6.71 -17.97 -5.42
N GLY A 78 7.23 -17.90 -6.65
CA GLY A 78 6.59 -18.47 -7.84
C GLY A 78 6.39 -19.96 -7.71
#